data_AF-A0A1W9N745-F1
#
_entry.id   AF-A0A1W9N745-F1
#
_cell.length_a   1.000
_cell.length_b   1.000
_cell.length_c   1.000
_cell.angle_alpha   90.00
_cell.angle_beta   90.00
_cell.angle_gamma   90.00
#
_symmetry.space_group_name_H-M   'P 1'
#
loop_
_entity.id
_entity.type
_entity.pdbx_description
1 polymer ?
#
loop_
_entity_poly.entity_id
_entity_poly.type
_entity_poly.pdbx_seq_one_letter_code
_entity_poly.pdbx_strand_id
1 'polypeptide(L)'
;MATITLTPEDSWLEGKQEGKQEGIQEGIQEGILEGIQEGIQKGILEGKQEGIQEGMYRVAKRMKETGEKMNLICKYTGLSVNEVNKL
;
A
#
# COMPACT_ATOMS: atom_id res chain seq x y z
N MET A 1 19.06 50.28 -29.16
CA MET A 1 18.76 49.22 -28.18
C MET A 1 17.33 49.43 -27.72
N ALA A 2 16.39 48.62 -28.19
CA ALA A 2 15.00 48.73 -27.76
C ALA A 2 14.90 48.15 -26.35
N THR A 3 14.70 49.01 -25.36
CA THR A 3 14.35 48.58 -24.00
C THR A 3 12.93 48.07 -24.04
N ILE A 4 12.74 46.75 -24.01
CA ILE A 4 11.43 46.13 -23.79
C ILE A 4 11.03 46.47 -22.36
N THR A 5 10.20 47.48 -22.18
CA THR A 5 9.53 47.75 -20.91
C THR A 5 8.38 46.76 -20.79
N LEU A 6 8.57 45.67 -20.05
CA LEU A 6 7.47 44.78 -19.65
C LEU A 6 6.41 45.60 -18.91
N THR A 7 5.16 45.45 -19.31
CA THR A 7 4.05 46.14 -18.66
C THR A 7 3.65 45.39 -17.38
N PRO A 8 3.08 46.07 -16.37
CA PRO A 8 2.59 45.40 -15.15
C PRO A 8 1.58 44.26 -15.41
N GLU A 9 0.89 44.31 -16.55
CA GLU A 9 -0.06 43.30 -17.01
C GLU A 9 0.65 42.01 -17.47
N ASP A 10 1.81 42.13 -18.13
CA ASP A 10 2.65 41.00 -18.54
C ASP A 10 3.22 40.26 -17.31
N SER A 11 3.73 41.02 -16.33
CA SER A 11 4.29 40.44 -15.09
C SER A 11 3.23 39.73 -14.25
N TRP A 12 1.99 40.23 -14.22
CA TRP A 12 0.90 39.56 -13.52
C TRP A 12 0.50 38.25 -14.20
N LEU A 13 0.49 38.23 -15.53
CA LEU A 13 0.16 37.04 -16.30
C LEU A 13 1.24 35.96 -16.16
N GLU A 14 2.51 36.35 -16.16
CA GLU A 14 3.65 35.48 -15.89
C GLU A 14 3.55 34.84 -14.50
N GLY A 15 3.39 35.65 -13.44
CA GLY A 15 3.25 35.11 -12.08
C GLY A 15 2.04 34.19 -11.91
N LYS A 16 0.94 34.44 -12.63
CA LYS A 16 -0.22 33.53 -12.65
C LYS A 16 0.06 32.22 -13.39
N GLN A 17 0.84 32.26 -14.47
CA GLN A 17 1.25 31.06 -15.19
C GLN A 17 2.25 30.23 -14.38
N GLU A 18 3.23 30.88 -13.74
CA GLU A 18 4.20 30.25 -12.85
C GLU A 18 3.50 29.57 -11.68
N GLY A 19 2.66 30.30 -10.93
CA GLY A 19 1.92 29.71 -9.80
C GLY A 19 0.99 28.56 -10.21
N LYS A 20 0.44 28.59 -11.43
CA LYS A 20 -0.32 27.45 -11.97
C LYS A 20 0.58 26.26 -12.29
N GLN A 21 1.75 26.48 -12.88
CA GLN A 21 2.70 25.42 -13.18
C GLN A 21 3.25 24.78 -11.92
N GLU A 22 3.65 25.61 -10.94
CA GLU A 22 4.11 25.16 -9.62
C GLU A 22 3.03 24.32 -8.92
N GLY A 23 1.80 24.82 -8.82
CA GLY A 23 0.72 24.08 -8.17
C GLY A 23 0.38 22.75 -8.86
N ILE A 24 0.51 22.66 -10.19
CA ILE A 24 0.36 21.39 -10.92
C ILE A 24 1.52 20.45 -10.60
N GLN A 25 2.74 20.96 -10.60
CA GLN A 25 3.95 20.17 -10.35
C GLN A 25 3.95 19.62 -8.93
N GLU A 26 3.65 20.46 -7.93
CA GLU A 26 3.53 20.06 -6.53
C GLU A 26 2.41 19.03 -6.35
N GLY A 27 1.22 19.29 -6.89
CA GLY A 27 0.10 18.34 -6.77
C GLY A 27 0.38 16.97 -7.40
N ILE A 28 1.10 16.93 -8.53
CA ILE A 28 1.56 15.66 -9.13
C ILE A 28 2.59 14.97 -8.23
N GLN A 29 3.56 15.72 -7.71
CA GLN A 29 4.62 15.17 -6.88
C GLN A 29 4.07 14.59 -5.57
N GLU A 30 3.20 15.34 -4.89
CA GLU A 30 2.53 14.91 -3.66
C GLU A 30 1.65 13.69 -3.95
N GLY A 31 0.81 13.73 -4.98
CA GLY A 31 -0.06 12.61 -5.33
C GLY A 31 0.70 11.31 -5.66
N ILE A 32 1.85 11.40 -6.34
CA ILE A 32 2.71 10.24 -6.59
C ILE A 32 3.32 9.71 -5.29
N LEU A 33 3.84 10.60 -4.44
CA LEU A 33 4.50 10.21 -3.20
C LEU A 33 3.51 9.53 -2.24
N GLU A 34 2.33 10.13 -2.04
CA GLU A 34 1.26 9.55 -1.23
C GLU A 34 0.79 8.21 -1.80
N GLY A 35 0.56 8.13 -3.12
CA GLY A 35 0.13 6.90 -3.77
C GLY A 35 1.13 5.75 -3.61
N ILE A 36 2.43 6.03 -3.73
CA ILE A 36 3.50 5.04 -3.51
C ILE A 36 3.53 4.61 -2.04
N GLN A 37 3.50 5.57 -1.11
CA GLN A 37 3.56 5.27 0.32
C GLN A 37 2.37 4.41 0.77
N GLU A 38 1.16 4.76 0.37
CA GLU A 38 -0.04 3.98 0.66
C GLU A 38 0.03 2.59 0.03
N GLY A 39 0.44 2.50 -1.24
CA GLY A 39 0.55 1.23 -1.95
C GLY A 39 1.52 0.27 -1.27
N ILE A 40 2.69 0.76 -0.87
CA ILE A 40 3.70 -0.04 -0.14
C ILE A 40 3.14 -0.47 1.22
N GLN A 41 2.52 0.43 1.97
CA GLN A 41 2.00 0.12 3.31
C GLN A 41 0.89 -0.95 3.23
N LYS A 42 -0.06 -0.78 2.32
CA LYS A 42 -1.15 -1.75 2.09
C LYS A 42 -0.59 -3.10 1.65
N GLY A 43 0.30 -3.11 0.65
CA GLY A 43 0.92 -4.34 0.15
C GLY A 43 1.72 -5.11 1.20
N ILE A 44 2.48 -4.42 2.06
CA ILE A 44 3.21 -5.08 3.16
C ILE A 44 2.24 -5.67 4.18
N LEU A 45 1.19 -4.94 4.55
CA LEU A 45 0.22 -5.39 5.55
C LEU A 45 -0.53 -6.63 5.05
N GLU A 46 -1.10 -6.55 3.85
CA GLU A 46 -1.85 -7.63 3.21
C GLU A 46 -0.94 -8.84 2.99
N GLY A 47 0.23 -8.66 2.39
CA GLY A 47 1.17 -9.75 2.14
C GLY A 47 1.65 -10.45 3.42
N LYS A 48 1.86 -9.69 4.51
CA LYS A 48 2.21 -10.28 5.81
C LYS A 48 1.05 -11.08 6.40
N GLN A 49 -0.17 -10.56 6.33
CA GLN A 49 -1.36 -11.24 6.83
C GLN A 49 -1.62 -12.55 6.07
N GLU A 50 -1.61 -12.49 4.73
CA GLU A 50 -1.78 -13.65 3.87
C GLU A 50 -0.67 -14.69 4.11
N GLY A 51 0.59 -14.25 4.18
CA GLY A 51 1.73 -15.14 4.44
C GLY A 51 1.65 -15.85 5.79
N ILE A 52 1.18 -15.16 6.85
CA ILE A 52 0.95 -15.78 8.17
C ILE A 52 -0.18 -16.81 8.07
N GLN A 53 -1.30 -16.47 7.45
CA GLN A 53 -2.45 -17.37 7.29
C GLN A 53 -2.08 -18.62 6.50
N GLU A 54 -1.42 -18.46 5.35
CA GLU A 54 -0.96 -19.57 4.54
C GLU A 54 0.08 -20.42 5.29
N GLY A 55 0.99 -19.80 6.03
CA GLY A 55 1.93 -20.48 6.91
C GLY A 55 1.24 -21.36 7.95
N MET A 56 0.23 -20.82 8.65
CA MET A 56 -0.56 -21.58 9.63
C MET A 56 -1.35 -22.71 8.98
N TYR A 57 -1.91 -22.50 7.79
CA TYR A 57 -2.59 -23.54 7.02
C TYR A 57 -1.63 -24.70 6.67
N ARG A 58 -0.42 -24.39 6.19
CA ARG A 58 0.60 -25.39 5.87
C ARG A 58 1.05 -26.17 7.10
N VAL A 59 1.23 -25.51 8.23
CA VAL A 59 1.56 -26.16 9.51
C VAL A 59 0.41 -27.08 9.94
N ALA A 60 -0.83 -26.60 9.92
CA ALA A 60 -2.00 -27.38 10.30
C ALA A 60 -2.17 -28.64 9.45
N LYS A 61 -1.96 -28.51 8.13
CA LYS A 61 -2.02 -29.63 7.19
C LYS A 61 -1.00 -30.71 7.56
N ARG A 62 0.26 -30.32 7.80
CA ARG A 62 1.30 -31.25 8.23
C ARG A 62 0.99 -31.90 9.57
N MET A 63 0.50 -31.14 10.55
CA MET A 63 0.11 -31.68 11.85
C MET A 63 -1.01 -32.72 11.74
N LYS A 64 -1.98 -32.48 10.84
CA LYS A 64 -3.06 -33.43 10.56
C LYS A 64 -2.51 -34.71 9.90
N GLU A 65 -1.61 -34.57 8.93
CA GLU A 65 -0.93 -35.70 8.28
C GLU A 65 -0.09 -36.53 9.26
N THR A 66 0.54 -35.91 10.26
CA THR A 66 1.29 -36.61 11.32
C THR A 66 0.40 -37.20 12.43
N GLY A 67 -0.92 -37.02 12.36
CA GLY A 67 -1.86 -37.58 13.32
C GLY A 67 -1.95 -36.81 14.64
N GLU A 68 -1.57 -35.53 14.66
CA GLU A 68 -1.71 -34.69 15.85
C GLU A 68 -3.19 -34.52 16.24
N LYS A 69 -3.42 -34.32 17.54
CA LYS A 69 -4.79 -34.15 18.06
C LYS A 69 -5.40 -32.87 17.51
N MET A 70 -6.65 -32.95 17.03
CA MET A 70 -7.42 -31.82 16.49
C MET A 70 -7.36 -30.57 17.39
N ASN A 71 -7.56 -30.74 18.70
CA ASN A 71 -7.53 -29.63 19.66
C ASN A 71 -6.17 -28.93 19.72
N LEU A 72 -5.08 -29.68 19.50
CA LEU A 72 -3.72 -29.15 19.50
C LEU A 72 -3.43 -28.37 18.22
N ILE A 73 -3.90 -28.88 17.07
CA ILE A 73 -3.81 -28.19 15.78
C ILE A 73 -4.51 -26.84 15.89
N CYS A 74 -5.78 -26.84 16.31
CA CYS A 74 -6.57 -25.60 16.46
C CYS A 74 -5.90 -24.60 17.42
N LYS A 75 -5.33 -25.09 18.54
CA LYS A 75 -4.65 -24.24 19.53
C LYS A 75 -3.43 -23.53 18.97
N TYR A 76 -2.63 -24.19 18.14
CA TYR A 76 -1.38 -23.62 17.66
C TYR A 76 -1.49 -22.89 16.32
N THR A 77 -2.45 -23.27 15.47
CA THR A 77 -2.61 -22.65 14.14
C THR A 77 -3.67 -21.56 14.14
N GLY A 78 -4.49 -21.49 15.20
CA GLY A 78 -5.62 -20.56 15.28
C GLY A 78 -6.80 -20.93 14.37
N LEU A 79 -6.72 -22.04 13.64
CA LEU A 79 -7.80 -22.53 12.79
C LEU A 79 -8.91 -23.14 13.64
N SER A 80 -10.14 -23.00 13.16
CA SER A 80 -11.30 -23.67 13.71
C SER A 80 -11.28 -25.16 13.39
N VAL A 81 -12.00 -25.95 14.19
CA VAL A 81 -12.20 -27.39 13.95
C VAL A 81 -12.72 -27.68 12.54
N ASN A 82 -13.60 -26.81 12.02
CA ASN A 82 -14.15 -26.95 10.67
C ASN A 82 -13.11 -26.72 9.59
N GLU A 83 -12.23 -25.73 9.75
CA GLU A 83 -11.14 -25.49 8.82
C GLU A 83 -10.16 -26.65 8.83
N VAL A 84 -9.75 -27.13 10.01
CA VAL A 84 -8.84 -28.27 10.13
C VAL A 84 -9.46 -29.56 9.58
N ASN A 85 -10.78 -29.76 9.72
CA ASN A 85 -11.46 -30.91 9.10
C ASN A 85 -11.42 -30.89 7.57
N LYS A 86 -11.38 -29.70 6.95
CA LYS A 86 -11.32 -29.51 5.49
C LYS A 86 -9.90 -29.60 4.91
N LEU A 87 -8.85 -29.54 5.74
CA LEU A 87 -7.45 -29.73 5.33
C LEU A 87 -7.17 -31.13 4.79
#